data_AF-A0A1B6EA42-F1
#
_entry.id   AF-A0A1B6EA42-F1
#
_cell.length_a   1.000
_cell.length_b   1.000
_cell.length_c   1.000
_cell.angle_alpha   90.00
_cell.angle_beta   90.00
_cell.angle_gamma   90.00
#
_symmetry.space_group_name_H-M   'P 1'
#
loop_
_entity.id
_entity.type
_entity.pdbx_description
1 polymer ?
#
loop_
_entity_poly.entity_id
_entity_poly.type
_entity_poly.pdbx_seq_one_letter_code
_entity_poly.pdbx_strand_id
1 'polypeptide(L)'
;MLCFAFNLNNCINVLLITAMCFLGDNIYDYYNVSQGKITIPGVDDAEEFTLTDQAFDVLGFTQEEKNDIYKITAAVMHMGGMKFKQRGREEQAEADGTAEGDRVAKLLGVDCTDLYKNLLKPRIKVGNEFVTQGRNKDQVLYSVGAMSKGMFDRLFKFLVKKCNETLDTKQKRQHFIGVLDIAGFEIFDYNGFEQLCINFTNEKLQQFFNHHMFVLEQEEYTREGIVWAFIDFGMDLLACIDLIEKPMGILSILEEESMFPKATDKTFEEKLMNNHLGKSPNFQKPKPPKPGCQAGHFAIGHYAGCVSYNITGWLEKNKDPLNDTVVDQFKKGSNKLLQEIFLDHPGQSGGGGGDAGGKGGRGKKGGGFATVSSSYKEQLNNLM
;
A
#
# COMPACT_ATOMS: atom_id res chain seq x y z
N MET A 1 -14.08 1.82 2.27
CA MET A 1 -14.88 1.84 3.53
C MET A 1 -15.50 3.20 3.83
N LEU A 2 -14.78 4.33 3.73
CA LEU A 2 -15.41 5.68 3.81
C LEU A 2 -15.45 6.47 2.49
N CYS A 3 -14.95 5.92 1.38
CA CYS A 3 -15.38 6.40 0.05
C CYS A 3 -16.89 6.16 -0.16
N PHE A 4 -17.45 5.13 0.48
CA PHE A 4 -18.87 4.76 0.45
C PHE A 4 -19.73 5.61 1.41
N ALA A 5 -19.28 6.81 1.78
CA ALA A 5 -19.92 7.64 2.80
C ALA A 5 -20.23 9.05 2.29
N PHE A 6 -20.24 9.27 0.97
CA PHE A 6 -20.43 10.61 0.40
C PHE A 6 -21.84 10.96 -0.03
N ASN A 7 -22.84 10.17 0.37
CA ASN A 7 -24.26 10.53 0.28
C ASN A 7 -25.01 10.24 1.60
N LEU A 8 -24.40 10.62 2.71
CA LEU A 8 -24.81 10.22 4.06
C LEU A 8 -25.90 11.12 4.69
N ASN A 9 -26.95 11.47 3.93
CA ASN A 9 -28.05 12.33 4.44
C ASN A 9 -29.38 11.62 4.73
N ASN A 10 -29.46 10.30 4.60
CA ASN A 10 -30.75 9.58 4.70
C ASN A 10 -30.91 8.65 5.92
N CYS A 11 -29.94 8.56 6.85
CA CYS A 11 -30.05 7.69 8.02
C CYS A 11 -29.49 8.35 9.31
N ILE A 12 -30.17 8.19 10.45
CA ILE A 12 -29.79 8.84 11.72
C ILE A 12 -28.43 8.35 12.24
N ASN A 13 -28.14 7.05 12.14
CA ASN A 13 -26.84 6.50 12.56
C ASN A 13 -25.69 7.06 11.73
N VAL A 14 -25.96 7.27 10.46
CA VAL A 14 -25.03 7.85 9.50
C VAL A 14 -24.69 9.31 9.85
N LEU A 15 -25.68 10.11 10.27
CA LEU A 15 -25.48 11.48 10.73
C LEU A 15 -24.63 11.56 12.02
N LEU A 16 -24.81 10.59 12.93
CA LEU A 16 -24.00 10.52 14.15
C LEU A 16 -22.53 10.19 13.85
N ILE A 17 -22.29 9.29 12.90
CA ILE A 17 -20.93 8.88 12.52
C ILE A 17 -20.22 10.00 11.75
N THR A 18 -20.89 10.67 10.81
CA THR A 18 -20.31 11.83 10.10
C THR A 18 -19.94 12.96 11.05
N ALA A 19 -20.79 13.26 12.03
CA ALA A 19 -20.49 14.24 13.08
C ALA A 19 -19.29 13.82 13.95
N MET A 20 -19.23 12.55 14.37
CA MET A 20 -18.08 12.01 15.11
C MET A 20 -16.78 12.09 14.31
N CYS A 21 -16.87 11.91 12.99
CA CYS A 21 -15.74 11.91 12.07
C CYS A 21 -15.37 13.30 11.52
N PHE A 22 -16.09 14.37 11.91
CA PHE A 22 -15.93 15.73 11.39
C PHE A 22 -16.03 15.84 9.86
N LEU A 23 -16.87 15.01 9.24
CA LEU A 23 -17.05 14.99 7.80
C LEU A 23 -18.06 16.05 7.35
N GLY A 24 -17.78 16.68 6.21
CA GLY A 24 -18.71 17.54 5.48
C GLY A 24 -19.34 16.82 4.29
N ASP A 25 -20.31 17.47 3.66
CA ASP A 25 -21.10 16.87 2.57
C ASP A 25 -20.39 16.86 1.20
N ASN A 26 -19.28 17.59 1.06
CA ASN A 26 -18.59 17.74 -0.22
C ASN A 26 -17.37 16.80 -0.32
N ILE A 27 -17.47 15.75 -1.14
CA ILE A 27 -16.36 14.82 -1.44
C ILE A 27 -15.10 15.51 -1.95
N TYR A 28 -15.24 16.63 -2.67
CA TYR A 28 -14.09 17.33 -3.24
C TYR A 28 -13.25 18.08 -2.19
N ASP A 29 -13.73 18.17 -0.94
CA ASP A 29 -12.92 18.66 0.18
C ASP A 29 -11.83 17.63 0.57
N TYR A 30 -11.96 16.37 0.14
CA TYR A 30 -11.11 15.25 0.52
C TYR A 30 -10.26 14.75 -0.66
N TYR A 31 -9.17 15.47 -0.93
CA TYR A 31 -8.29 15.23 -2.07
C TYR A 31 -7.84 13.77 -2.25
N ASN A 32 -7.55 13.05 -1.16
CA ASN A 32 -7.07 11.66 -1.22
C ASN A 32 -8.09 10.69 -1.85
N VAL A 33 -9.38 11.03 -1.83
CA VAL A 33 -10.48 10.14 -2.25
C VAL A 33 -11.33 10.72 -3.39
N SER A 34 -10.94 11.88 -3.94
CA SER A 34 -11.71 12.62 -4.96
C SER A 34 -10.97 12.79 -6.30
N GLN A 35 -9.90 12.01 -6.55
CA GLN A 35 -9.09 12.10 -7.78
C GLN A 35 -9.71 11.34 -8.96
N GLY A 36 -10.62 10.40 -8.68
CA GLY A 36 -11.24 9.54 -9.67
C GLY A 36 -12.75 9.70 -9.75
N LYS A 37 -13.42 8.63 -10.20
CA LYS A 37 -14.89 8.55 -10.12
C LYS A 37 -15.30 8.41 -8.66
N ILE A 38 -16.32 9.17 -8.28
CA ILE A 38 -16.86 9.23 -6.91
C ILE A 38 -18.18 8.46 -6.75
N THR A 39 -18.74 7.94 -7.86
CA THR A 39 -20.00 7.20 -7.87
C THR A 39 -19.89 5.98 -8.79
N ILE A 40 -20.57 4.90 -8.42
CA ILE A 40 -20.64 3.67 -9.20
C ILE A 40 -22.11 3.46 -9.64
N PRO A 41 -22.39 3.25 -10.94
CA PRO A 41 -23.76 3.00 -11.39
C PRO A 41 -24.38 1.79 -10.71
N GLY A 42 -25.58 1.97 -10.14
CA GLY A 42 -26.34 0.89 -9.49
C GLY A 42 -25.91 0.56 -8.06
N VAL A 43 -25.04 1.35 -7.43
CA VAL A 43 -24.61 1.18 -6.04
C VAL A 43 -25.04 2.39 -5.22
N ASP A 44 -25.71 2.16 -4.09
CA ASP A 44 -26.04 3.19 -3.09
C ASP A 44 -25.05 3.12 -1.92
N ASP A 45 -24.16 4.11 -1.86
CA ASP A 45 -23.15 4.24 -0.81
C ASP A 45 -23.74 4.20 0.61
N ALA A 46 -24.92 4.81 0.84
CA ALA A 46 -25.53 4.87 2.16
C ALA A 46 -26.09 3.51 2.60
N GLU A 47 -26.64 2.74 1.65
CA GLU A 47 -27.09 1.37 1.89
C GLU A 47 -25.90 0.45 2.18
N GLU A 48 -24.86 0.49 1.33
CA GLU A 48 -23.63 -0.30 1.50
C GLU A 48 -22.94 -0.02 2.83
N PHE A 49 -22.91 1.25 3.27
CA PHE A 49 -22.39 1.61 4.58
C PHE A 49 -23.21 0.98 5.72
N THR A 50 -24.54 1.02 5.62
CA THR A 50 -25.43 0.44 6.64
C THR A 50 -25.25 -1.07 6.75
N LEU A 51 -25.12 -1.76 5.61
CA LEU A 51 -24.82 -3.20 5.57
C LEU A 51 -23.44 -3.51 6.16
N THR A 52 -22.44 -2.68 5.87
CA THR A 52 -21.09 -2.82 6.42
C THR A 52 -21.05 -2.60 7.94
N ASP A 53 -21.78 -1.59 8.45
CA ASP A 53 -21.90 -1.33 9.89
C ASP A 53 -22.54 -2.52 10.63
N GLN A 54 -23.57 -3.12 10.06
CA GLN A 54 -24.19 -4.34 10.58
C GLN A 54 -23.26 -5.55 10.52
N ALA A 55 -22.45 -5.67 9.47
CA ALA A 55 -21.47 -6.75 9.34
C ALA A 55 -20.43 -6.71 10.48
N PHE A 56 -20.03 -5.52 10.95
CA PHE A 56 -19.17 -5.40 12.13
C PHE A 56 -19.84 -5.99 13.39
N ASP A 57 -21.12 -5.75 13.59
CA ASP A 57 -21.85 -6.30 14.74
C ASP A 57 -21.93 -7.83 14.66
N VAL A 58 -22.21 -8.38 13.48
CA VAL A 58 -22.24 -9.83 13.24
C VAL A 58 -20.88 -10.48 13.49
N LEU A 59 -19.79 -9.80 13.11
CA LEU A 59 -18.42 -10.28 13.31
C LEU A 59 -17.89 -10.07 14.74
N GLY A 60 -18.70 -9.49 15.62
CA GLY A 60 -18.39 -9.34 17.05
C GLY A 60 -17.49 -8.16 17.38
N PHE A 61 -17.42 -7.14 16.52
CA PHE A 61 -16.73 -5.89 16.85
C PHE A 61 -17.50 -5.13 17.93
N THR A 62 -16.78 -4.58 18.90
CA THR A 62 -17.37 -3.69 19.90
C THR A 62 -17.69 -2.32 19.29
N GLN A 63 -18.62 -1.58 19.90
CA GLN A 63 -18.92 -0.21 19.45
C GLN A 63 -17.69 0.72 19.54
N GLU A 64 -16.82 0.51 20.53
CA GLU A 64 -15.56 1.27 20.65
C GLU A 64 -14.63 0.99 19.46
N GLU A 65 -14.45 -0.28 19.08
CA GLU A 65 -13.66 -0.66 17.91
C GLU A 65 -14.24 -0.11 16.60
N LYS A 66 -15.57 -0.22 16.40
CA LYS A 66 -16.26 0.37 15.23
C LYS A 66 -15.98 1.87 15.13
N ASN A 67 -16.16 2.59 16.24
CA ASN A 67 -15.93 4.03 16.29
C ASN A 67 -14.47 4.39 15.98
N ASP A 68 -13.52 3.64 16.51
CA ASP A 68 -12.10 3.88 16.24
C ASP A 68 -11.71 3.57 14.79
N ILE A 69 -12.29 2.53 14.16
CA ILE A 69 -12.16 2.23 12.73
C ILE A 69 -12.63 3.43 11.89
N TYR A 70 -13.81 3.98 12.19
CA TYR A 70 -14.36 5.13 11.49
C TYR A 70 -13.50 6.39 11.67
N LYS A 71 -13.04 6.66 12.89
CA LYS A 71 -12.15 7.81 13.17
C LYS A 71 -10.83 7.72 12.42
N ILE A 72 -10.16 6.57 12.44
CA ILE A 72 -8.87 6.38 11.75
C ILE A 72 -9.06 6.53 10.24
N THR A 73 -10.12 5.92 9.69
CA THR A 73 -10.39 6.00 8.26
C THR A 73 -10.77 7.42 7.82
N ALA A 74 -11.55 8.17 8.62
CA ALA A 74 -11.85 9.58 8.34
C ALA A 74 -10.60 10.47 8.48
N ALA A 75 -9.71 10.17 9.43
CA ALA A 75 -8.45 10.88 9.55
C ALA A 75 -7.58 10.76 8.28
N VAL A 76 -7.53 9.59 7.65
CA VAL A 76 -6.85 9.38 6.34
C VAL A 76 -7.39 10.33 5.27
N MET A 77 -8.69 10.62 5.27
CA MET A 77 -9.31 11.55 4.33
C MET A 77 -8.92 13.00 4.64
N HIS A 78 -9.02 13.42 5.90
CA HIS A 78 -8.63 14.77 6.35
C HIS A 78 -7.13 15.06 6.16
N MET A 79 -6.26 14.04 6.31
CA MET A 79 -4.82 14.19 6.08
C MET A 79 -4.51 14.67 4.65
N GLY A 80 -5.31 14.28 3.66
CA GLY A 80 -5.17 14.77 2.28
C GLY A 80 -5.44 16.27 2.12
N GLY A 81 -6.16 16.88 3.06
CA GLY A 81 -6.45 18.32 3.08
C GLY A 81 -5.40 19.17 3.82
N MET A 82 -4.40 18.56 4.46
CA MET A 82 -3.36 19.29 5.19
C MET A 82 -2.47 20.08 4.22
N LYS A 83 -2.44 21.41 4.40
CA LYS A 83 -1.70 22.32 3.51
C LYS A 83 -0.40 22.80 4.17
N PHE A 84 0.62 22.94 3.34
CA PHE A 84 1.94 23.40 3.72
C PHE A 84 2.47 24.38 2.69
N LYS A 85 3.23 25.36 3.16
CA LYS A 85 3.88 26.37 2.32
C LYS A 85 5.36 26.50 2.67
N GLN A 86 6.11 27.13 1.77
CA GLN A 86 7.54 27.37 1.92
C GLN A 86 7.80 28.82 1.51
N ARG A 87 8.41 29.62 2.40
CA ARG A 87 8.58 31.06 2.17
C ARG A 87 9.88 31.37 1.44
N GLY A 88 9.78 31.87 0.21
CA GLY A 88 10.89 32.49 -0.51
C GLY A 88 12.13 31.60 -0.62
N ARG A 89 13.25 32.01 -0.01
CA ARG A 89 14.54 31.29 -0.01
C ARG A 89 14.71 30.30 1.15
N GLU A 90 13.72 30.13 2.02
CA GLU A 90 13.80 29.16 3.10
C GLU A 90 13.64 27.74 2.55
N GLU A 91 14.50 26.81 2.98
CA GLU A 91 14.42 25.39 2.59
C GLU A 91 13.36 24.60 3.38
N GLN A 92 12.81 25.18 4.46
CA GLN A 92 11.90 24.50 5.37
C GLN A 92 10.44 24.89 5.10
N ALA A 93 9.55 23.91 5.26
CA ALA A 93 8.12 24.12 5.19
C ALA A 93 7.55 24.68 6.50
N GLU A 94 6.39 25.32 6.39
CA GLU A 94 5.51 25.71 7.48
C GLU A 94 4.06 25.29 7.17
N ALA A 95 3.23 25.16 8.20
CA ALA A 95 1.80 24.87 8.03
C ALA A 95 1.09 26.03 7.32
N ASP A 96 0.17 25.71 6.41
CA ASP A 96 -0.68 26.68 5.72
C ASP A 96 -2.14 26.50 6.16
N GLY A 97 -2.39 26.83 7.43
CA GLY A 97 -3.63 26.54 8.13
C GLY A 97 -3.57 25.23 8.92
N THR A 98 -4.37 25.14 9.97
CA THR A 98 -4.33 24.03 10.94
C THR A 98 -5.66 23.30 11.12
N ALA A 99 -6.74 23.74 10.45
CA ALA A 99 -8.07 23.20 10.63
C ALA A 99 -8.16 21.70 10.34
N GLU A 100 -7.59 21.24 9.21
CA GLU A 100 -7.56 19.81 8.88
C GLU A 100 -6.70 19.00 9.85
N GLY A 101 -5.54 19.54 10.25
CA GLY A 101 -4.67 18.88 11.23
C GLY A 101 -5.31 18.77 12.61
N ASP A 102 -6.14 19.74 13.02
CA ASP A 102 -6.91 19.69 14.27
C ASP A 102 -7.97 18.57 14.25
N ARG A 103 -8.67 18.39 13.12
CA ARG A 103 -9.60 17.26 12.94
C ARG A 103 -8.86 15.93 13.00
N VAL A 104 -7.75 15.79 12.27
CA VAL A 104 -6.90 14.59 12.31
C VAL A 104 -6.43 14.29 13.74
N ALA A 105 -5.90 15.29 14.44
CA ALA A 105 -5.40 15.17 15.79
C ALA A 105 -6.48 14.68 16.77
N LYS A 106 -7.70 15.23 16.69
CA LYS A 106 -8.84 14.81 17.51
C LYS A 106 -9.27 13.36 17.22
N LEU A 107 -9.36 12.97 15.95
CA LEU A 107 -9.77 11.62 15.55
C LEU A 107 -8.76 10.55 15.97
N LEU A 108 -7.47 10.85 15.83
CA LEU A 108 -6.36 9.96 16.19
C LEU A 108 -6.02 10.04 17.70
N GLY A 109 -6.59 11.01 18.41
CA GLY A 109 -6.36 11.20 19.84
C GLY A 109 -4.93 11.63 20.18
N VAL A 110 -4.35 12.51 19.37
CA VAL A 110 -2.99 13.08 19.54
C VAL A 110 -3.03 14.61 19.61
N ASP A 111 -1.95 15.24 20.07
CA ASP A 111 -1.85 16.71 20.07
C ASP A 111 -1.57 17.27 18.67
N CYS A 112 -2.32 18.30 18.27
CA CYS A 112 -2.21 18.93 16.94
C CYS A 112 -0.89 19.70 16.76
N THR A 113 -0.42 20.38 17.81
CA THR A 113 0.82 21.16 17.77
C THR A 113 2.02 20.22 17.56
N ASP A 114 2.07 19.14 18.32
CA ASP A 114 3.08 18.11 18.19
C ASP A 114 2.98 17.37 16.84
N LEU A 115 1.77 17.13 16.32
CA LEU A 115 1.59 16.51 15.00
C LEU A 115 2.25 17.36 13.89
N TYR A 116 1.94 18.66 13.82
CA TYR A 116 2.57 19.55 12.85
C TYR A 116 4.08 19.67 13.06
N LYS A 117 4.53 19.78 14.32
CA LYS A 117 5.96 19.82 14.66
C LYS A 117 6.69 18.56 14.19
N ASN A 118 6.14 17.37 14.43
CA ASN A 118 6.75 16.09 14.07
C ASN A 118 6.74 15.83 12.55
N LEU A 119 5.75 16.36 11.83
CA LEU A 119 5.71 16.33 10.37
C LEU A 119 6.75 17.29 9.75
N LEU A 120 6.84 18.52 10.25
CA LEU A 120 7.72 19.56 9.70
C LEU A 120 9.18 19.40 10.11
N LYS A 121 9.40 18.97 11.35
CA LYS A 121 10.70 18.90 12.02
C LYS A 121 10.83 17.58 12.80
N PRO A 122 10.77 16.42 12.12
CA PRO A 122 10.97 15.13 12.76
C PRO A 122 12.34 15.05 13.43
N ARG A 123 12.41 14.28 14.51
CA ARG A 123 13.68 13.89 15.12
C ARG A 123 14.21 12.68 14.37
N ILE A 124 15.46 12.66 13.96
CA ILE A 124 16.04 11.54 13.21
C ILE A 124 17.23 11.01 14.00
N LYS A 125 17.31 9.70 14.12
CA LYS A 125 18.45 9.05 14.75
C LYS A 125 19.62 9.03 13.78
N VAL A 126 20.70 9.75 14.11
CA VAL A 126 21.95 9.77 13.36
C VAL A 126 23.02 9.14 14.25
N GLY A 127 23.38 7.89 13.96
CA GLY A 127 24.20 7.09 14.87
C GLY A 127 23.49 6.85 16.20
N ASN A 128 24.05 7.38 17.29
CA ASN A 128 23.49 7.27 18.64
C ASN A 128 22.74 8.52 19.11
N GLU A 129 22.71 9.59 18.31
CA GLU A 129 22.09 10.87 18.69
C GLU A 129 20.80 11.13 17.91
N PHE A 130 19.90 11.93 18.49
CA PHE A 130 18.68 12.39 17.83
C PHE A 130 18.85 13.84 17.39
N VAL A 131 18.81 14.07 16.08
CA VAL A 131 18.91 15.41 15.49
C VAL A 131 17.54 15.82 14.94
N THR A 132 17.14 17.07 15.19
CA THR A 132 15.92 17.61 14.57
C THR A 132 16.24 18.06 13.15
N GLN A 133 15.55 17.51 12.15
CA GLN A 133 15.75 17.87 10.75
C GLN A 133 14.50 18.55 10.19
N GLY A 134 14.66 19.77 9.69
CA GLY A 134 13.58 20.45 8.94
C GLY A 134 13.34 19.78 7.59
N ARG A 135 12.08 19.70 7.18
CA ARG A 135 11.65 19.17 5.89
C ARG A 135 11.18 20.29 4.97
N ASN A 136 11.41 20.14 3.68
CA ASN A 136 10.83 21.02 2.66
C ASN A 136 9.35 20.66 2.41
N LYS A 137 8.63 21.48 1.63
CA LYS A 137 7.18 21.31 1.42
C LYS A 137 6.84 19.92 0.86
N ASP A 138 7.58 19.49 -0.16
CA ASP A 138 7.28 18.24 -0.87
C ASP A 138 7.56 17.02 -0.01
N GLN A 139 8.63 17.05 0.80
CA GLN A 139 8.94 16.01 1.79
C GLN A 139 7.85 15.86 2.85
N VAL A 140 7.27 16.98 3.31
CA VAL A 140 6.18 16.95 4.30
C VAL A 140 4.91 16.38 3.67
N LEU A 141 4.52 16.85 2.48
CA LEU A 141 3.36 16.32 1.75
C LEU A 141 3.51 14.82 1.49
N TYR A 142 4.71 14.39 1.10
CA TYR A 142 5.02 12.98 0.94
C TYR A 142 4.87 12.21 2.26
N SER A 143 5.41 12.73 3.35
CA SER A 143 5.28 12.12 4.68
C SER A 143 3.81 11.98 5.10
N VAL A 144 2.97 13.00 4.85
CA VAL A 144 1.52 12.95 5.13
C VAL A 144 0.85 11.85 4.30
N GLY A 145 1.16 11.75 3.02
CA GLY A 145 0.64 10.69 2.15
C GLY A 145 1.10 9.28 2.58
N ALA A 146 2.37 9.12 2.95
CA ALA A 146 2.92 7.87 3.46
C ALA A 146 2.25 7.45 4.77
N MET A 147 2.11 8.37 5.73
CA MET A 147 1.39 8.12 6.98
C MET A 147 -0.07 7.73 6.73
N SER A 148 -0.75 8.41 5.79
CA SER A 148 -2.14 8.11 5.41
C SER A 148 -2.28 6.68 4.88
N LYS A 149 -1.42 6.29 3.93
CA LYS A 149 -1.38 4.93 3.38
C LYS A 149 -1.04 3.88 4.45
N GLY A 150 -0.02 4.16 5.27
CA GLY A 150 0.43 3.27 6.33
C GLY A 150 -0.65 3.03 7.40
N MET A 151 -1.39 4.07 7.79
CA MET A 151 -2.54 3.91 8.69
C MET A 151 -3.62 3.03 8.08
N PHE A 152 -3.98 3.25 6.81
CA PHE A 152 -5.02 2.48 6.14
C PHE A 152 -4.63 1.01 5.93
N ASP A 153 -3.40 0.73 5.49
CA ASP A 153 -2.86 -0.63 5.35
C ASP A 153 -2.87 -1.39 6.69
N ARG A 154 -2.39 -0.75 7.75
CA ARG A 154 -2.35 -1.34 9.10
C ARG A 154 -3.74 -1.57 9.67
N LEU A 155 -4.68 -0.65 9.43
CA LEU A 155 -6.08 -0.82 9.80
C LEU A 155 -6.71 -2.00 9.04
N PHE A 156 -6.45 -2.13 7.74
CA PHE A 156 -6.97 -3.23 6.94
C PHE A 156 -6.43 -4.59 7.41
N LYS A 157 -5.14 -4.68 7.73
CA LYS A 157 -4.53 -5.89 8.32
C LYS A 157 -5.18 -6.26 9.66
N PHE A 158 -5.50 -5.27 10.50
CA PHE A 158 -6.25 -5.50 11.73
C PHE A 158 -7.66 -6.06 11.45
N LEU A 159 -8.39 -5.47 10.49
CA LEU A 159 -9.72 -5.95 10.10
C LEU A 159 -9.67 -7.42 9.65
N VAL A 160 -8.74 -7.78 8.77
CA VAL A 160 -8.56 -9.16 8.29
C VAL A 160 -8.23 -10.10 9.45
N LYS A 161 -7.34 -9.69 10.36
CA LYS A 161 -7.01 -10.47 11.57
C LYS A 161 -8.25 -10.73 12.43
N LYS A 162 -9.07 -9.70 12.69
CA LYS A 162 -10.31 -9.83 13.49
C LYS A 162 -11.33 -10.74 12.81
N CYS A 163 -11.53 -10.61 11.50
CA CYS A 163 -12.38 -11.53 10.74
C CYS A 163 -11.90 -12.98 10.87
N ASN A 164 -10.58 -13.21 10.72
CA ASN A 164 -10.00 -14.55 10.86
C ASN A 164 -10.15 -15.13 12.27
N GLU A 165 -10.01 -14.31 13.31
CA GLU A 165 -10.23 -14.71 14.70
C GLU A 165 -11.68 -15.13 14.95
N THR A 166 -12.65 -14.38 14.41
CA THR A 166 -14.08 -14.72 14.52
C THR A 166 -14.45 -15.98 13.75
N LEU A 167 -13.81 -16.25 12.60
CA LEU A 167 -14.07 -17.42 11.75
C LEU A 167 -13.27 -18.68 12.18
N ASP A 168 -12.33 -18.56 13.13
CA ASP A 168 -11.56 -19.68 13.63
C ASP A 168 -12.35 -20.52 14.65
N THR A 169 -12.85 -21.66 14.17
CA THR A 169 -13.63 -22.64 14.95
C THR A 169 -12.83 -23.42 16.00
N LYS A 170 -11.48 -23.30 16.05
CA LYS A 170 -10.56 -24.09 16.91
C LYS A 170 -10.61 -25.62 16.75
N GLN A 171 -11.46 -26.15 15.88
CA GLN A 171 -11.51 -27.57 15.54
C GLN A 171 -10.29 -27.98 14.70
N LYS A 172 -9.83 -29.23 14.87
CA LYS A 172 -8.73 -29.78 14.04
C LYS A 172 -9.20 -29.89 12.60
N ARG A 173 -8.50 -29.22 11.69
CA ARG A 173 -8.73 -29.26 10.24
C ARG A 173 -7.64 -30.12 9.59
N GLN A 174 -8.03 -31.12 8.80
CA GLN A 174 -7.09 -31.96 8.06
C GLN A 174 -6.86 -31.48 6.63
N HIS A 175 -7.87 -30.82 6.05
CA HIS A 175 -7.88 -30.35 4.67
C HIS A 175 -8.47 -28.94 4.60
N PHE A 176 -8.12 -28.20 3.56
CA PHE A 176 -8.73 -26.92 3.23
C PHE A 176 -8.81 -26.77 1.71
N ILE A 177 -9.74 -25.94 1.25
CA ILE A 177 -9.80 -25.47 -0.13
C ILE A 177 -9.42 -23.99 -0.10
N GLY A 178 -8.35 -23.63 -0.81
CA GLY A 178 -7.95 -22.24 -1.00
C GLY A 178 -8.71 -21.64 -2.17
N VAL A 179 -9.37 -20.51 -1.96
CA VAL A 179 -9.95 -19.70 -3.05
C VAL A 179 -9.06 -18.48 -3.20
N LEU A 180 -8.48 -18.32 -4.40
CA LEU A 180 -7.68 -17.15 -4.73
C LEU A 180 -8.54 -16.16 -5.50
N ASP A 181 -8.82 -15.03 -4.87
CA ASP A 181 -9.51 -13.89 -5.47
C ASP A 181 -8.56 -12.69 -5.47
N ILE A 182 -8.09 -12.32 -6.66
CA ILE A 182 -7.17 -11.21 -6.88
C ILE A 182 -7.63 -10.42 -8.10
N ALA A 183 -7.33 -9.13 -8.12
CA ALA A 183 -7.57 -8.29 -9.28
C ALA A 183 -6.93 -8.90 -10.54
N GLY A 184 -7.68 -8.90 -11.63
CA GLY A 184 -7.18 -9.33 -12.93
C GLY A 184 -6.12 -8.37 -13.47
N PHE A 185 -5.56 -8.73 -14.62
CA PHE A 185 -4.55 -7.93 -15.31
C PHE A 185 -5.08 -6.52 -15.66
N GLU A 186 -4.35 -5.47 -15.29
CA GLU A 186 -4.74 -4.07 -15.47
C GLU A 186 -3.94 -3.39 -16.59
N ILE A 187 -4.67 -2.80 -17.55
CA ILE A 187 -4.08 -1.97 -18.62
C ILE A 187 -4.85 -0.66 -18.70
N PHE A 188 -4.30 0.37 -18.07
CA PHE A 188 -4.87 1.73 -18.06
C PHE A 188 -4.07 2.69 -18.93
N ASP A 189 -4.60 3.91 -19.10
CA ASP A 189 -3.88 5.00 -19.74
C ASP A 189 -2.69 5.50 -18.89
N TYR A 190 -2.74 5.28 -17.57
CA TYR A 190 -1.65 5.53 -16.63
C TYR A 190 -1.41 4.27 -15.79
N ASN A 191 -0.23 3.64 -15.94
CA ASN A 191 0.14 2.45 -15.18
C ASN A 191 1.34 2.79 -14.28
N GLY A 192 1.11 2.82 -12.96
CA GLY A 192 2.13 3.10 -11.97
C GLY A 192 2.83 1.86 -11.43
N PHE A 193 3.49 2.02 -10.28
CA PHE A 193 4.15 0.93 -9.55
C PHE A 193 3.12 -0.10 -9.07
N GLU A 194 1.96 0.36 -8.63
CA GLU A 194 0.86 -0.48 -8.17
C GLU A 194 0.36 -1.42 -9.28
N GLN A 195 0.17 -0.90 -10.50
CA GLN A 195 -0.18 -1.71 -11.68
C GLN A 195 0.93 -2.71 -12.03
N LEU A 196 2.21 -2.32 -11.94
CA LEU A 196 3.31 -3.26 -12.17
C LEU A 196 3.24 -4.45 -11.20
N CYS A 197 3.00 -4.18 -9.92
CA CYS A 197 2.86 -5.22 -8.90
C CYS A 197 1.67 -6.15 -9.20
N ILE A 198 0.49 -5.60 -9.51
CA ILE A 198 -0.72 -6.38 -9.84
C ILE A 198 -0.48 -7.25 -11.08
N ASN A 199 0.07 -6.67 -12.15
CA ASN A 199 0.35 -7.38 -13.40
C ASN A 199 1.43 -8.44 -13.21
N PHE A 200 2.44 -8.18 -12.38
CA PHE A 200 3.46 -9.15 -12.02
C PHE A 200 2.88 -10.37 -11.29
N THR A 201 1.94 -10.17 -10.35
CA THR A 201 1.25 -11.30 -9.71
C THR A 201 0.43 -12.09 -10.72
N ASN A 202 -0.31 -11.42 -11.60
CA ASN A 202 -1.05 -12.08 -12.68
C ASN A 202 -0.11 -12.88 -13.61
N GLU A 203 1.09 -12.38 -13.91
CA GLU A 203 2.11 -13.11 -14.67
C GLU A 203 2.54 -14.40 -13.96
N LYS A 204 2.83 -14.34 -12.65
CA LYS A 204 3.20 -15.54 -11.86
C LYS A 204 2.04 -16.52 -11.73
N LEU A 205 0.82 -16.03 -11.54
CA LEU A 205 -0.38 -16.86 -11.45
C LEU A 205 -0.66 -17.57 -12.78
N GLN A 206 -0.51 -16.88 -13.91
CA GLN A 206 -0.64 -17.50 -15.22
C GLN A 206 0.45 -18.55 -15.45
N GLN A 207 1.70 -18.29 -15.03
CA GLN A 207 2.78 -19.29 -15.12
C GLN A 207 2.51 -20.51 -14.24
N PHE A 208 1.97 -20.31 -13.03
CA PHE A 208 1.56 -21.38 -12.14
C PHE A 208 0.39 -22.19 -12.73
N PHE A 209 -0.62 -21.53 -13.28
CA PHE A 209 -1.74 -22.18 -13.95
C PHE A 209 -1.26 -23.03 -15.13
N ASN A 210 -0.43 -22.46 -16.01
CA ASN A 210 0.15 -23.19 -17.13
C ASN A 210 0.92 -24.42 -16.62
N HIS A 211 1.82 -24.25 -15.65
CA HIS A 211 2.59 -25.37 -15.13
C HIS A 211 1.70 -26.45 -14.48
N HIS A 212 0.81 -26.05 -13.57
CA HIS A 212 0.03 -26.98 -12.76
C HIS A 212 -1.06 -27.69 -13.57
N MET A 213 -1.82 -26.96 -14.39
CA MET A 213 -2.87 -27.54 -15.23
C MET A 213 -2.26 -28.59 -16.18
N PHE A 214 -1.18 -28.25 -16.89
CA PHE A 214 -0.59 -29.16 -17.87
C PHE A 214 0.16 -30.33 -17.24
N VAL A 215 0.77 -30.15 -16.06
CA VAL A 215 1.38 -31.28 -15.34
C VAL A 215 0.31 -32.25 -14.85
N LEU A 216 -0.74 -31.76 -14.19
CA LEU A 216 -1.84 -32.60 -13.73
C LEU A 216 -2.55 -33.32 -14.89
N GLU A 217 -2.77 -32.63 -16.00
CA GLU A 217 -3.43 -33.22 -17.18
C GLU A 217 -2.57 -34.35 -17.79
N GLN A 218 -1.25 -34.17 -17.84
CA GLN A 218 -0.33 -35.22 -18.32
C GLN A 218 -0.20 -36.40 -17.35
N GLU A 219 -0.23 -36.15 -16.04
CA GLU A 219 -0.31 -37.20 -15.02
C GLU A 219 -1.60 -38.01 -15.14
N GLU A 220 -2.73 -37.35 -15.46
CA GLU A 220 -4.01 -38.01 -15.70
C GLU A 220 -3.97 -38.87 -16.98
N TYR A 221 -3.46 -38.33 -18.10
CA TYR A 221 -3.28 -39.12 -19.33
C TYR A 221 -2.42 -40.36 -19.10
N THR A 222 -1.36 -40.21 -18.31
CA THR A 222 -0.49 -41.34 -17.93
C THR A 222 -1.24 -42.37 -17.09
N ARG A 223 -2.05 -41.92 -16.13
CA ARG A 223 -2.85 -42.80 -15.24
C ARG A 223 -3.90 -43.60 -16.01
N GLU A 224 -4.55 -42.97 -16.98
CA GLU A 224 -5.57 -43.57 -17.85
C GLU A 224 -4.95 -44.42 -18.99
N GLY A 225 -3.62 -44.47 -19.11
CA GLY A 225 -2.92 -45.22 -20.16
C GLY A 225 -3.13 -44.64 -21.56
N ILE A 226 -3.46 -43.35 -21.65
CA ILE A 226 -3.65 -42.64 -22.91
C ILE A 226 -2.26 -42.32 -23.48
N VAL A 227 -2.01 -42.74 -24.73
CA VAL A 227 -0.76 -42.43 -25.44
C VAL A 227 -0.76 -40.94 -25.78
N TRP A 228 -0.13 -40.15 -24.92
CA TRP A 228 0.07 -38.72 -25.10
C TRP A 228 1.55 -38.43 -25.35
N ALA A 229 1.85 -37.60 -26.35
CA ALA A 229 3.20 -37.10 -26.55
C ALA A 229 3.46 -36.01 -25.51
N PHE A 230 4.49 -36.14 -24.68
CA PHE A 230 4.83 -35.12 -23.69
C PHE A 230 5.11 -33.80 -24.43
N ILE A 231 4.29 -32.80 -24.17
CA ILE A 231 4.50 -31.44 -24.68
C ILE A 231 4.98 -30.63 -23.49
N ASP A 232 6.24 -30.19 -23.55
CA ASP A 232 6.75 -29.20 -22.62
C ASP A 232 6.14 -27.85 -23.00
N PHE A 233 5.09 -27.46 -22.26
CA PHE A 233 4.45 -26.16 -22.43
C PHE A 233 5.29 -24.99 -21.89
N GLY A 234 6.53 -25.25 -21.49
CA GLY A 234 7.55 -24.24 -21.35
C GLY A 234 7.37 -23.30 -20.16
N MET A 235 8.49 -22.69 -19.82
CA MET A 235 8.60 -21.55 -18.93
C MET A 235 8.35 -20.25 -19.73
N ASP A 236 7.27 -20.21 -20.53
CA ASP A 236 7.06 -19.15 -21.54
C ASP A 236 6.93 -17.75 -20.92
N LEU A 237 6.45 -17.67 -19.67
CA LEU A 237 6.32 -16.40 -18.94
C LEU A 237 7.52 -16.13 -18.03
N LEU A 238 8.43 -17.10 -17.87
CA LEU A 238 9.60 -16.95 -17.01
C LEU A 238 10.49 -15.79 -17.42
N ALA A 239 10.66 -15.56 -18.73
CA ALA A 239 11.46 -14.42 -19.19
C ALA A 239 10.90 -13.07 -18.72
N CYS A 240 9.57 -12.94 -18.64
CA CYS A 240 8.90 -11.76 -18.10
C CYS A 240 8.99 -11.69 -16.56
N ILE A 241 8.77 -12.81 -15.88
CA ILE A 241 8.89 -12.92 -14.42
C ILE A 241 10.33 -12.57 -13.98
N ASP A 242 11.32 -13.14 -14.65
CA ASP A 242 12.74 -12.95 -14.34
C ASP A 242 13.17 -11.50 -14.58
N LEU A 243 12.70 -10.87 -15.66
CA LEU A 243 12.90 -9.45 -15.92
C LEU A 243 12.44 -8.58 -14.73
N ILE A 244 11.38 -8.97 -14.02
CA ILE A 244 10.82 -8.20 -12.92
C ILE A 244 11.51 -8.51 -11.59
N GLU A 245 11.68 -9.79 -11.22
CA GLU A 245 12.04 -10.17 -9.84
C GLU A 245 13.48 -10.61 -9.60
N LYS A 246 14.20 -11.07 -10.64
CA LYS A 246 15.56 -11.60 -10.47
C LYS A 246 16.55 -10.48 -10.12
N PRO A 247 17.75 -10.84 -9.60
CA PRO A 247 18.83 -9.87 -9.47
C PRO A 247 19.06 -9.12 -10.78
N MET A 248 19.30 -7.81 -10.70
CA MET A 248 19.39 -6.91 -11.86
C MET A 248 18.09 -6.77 -12.68
N GLY A 249 16.97 -7.34 -12.23
CA GLY A 249 15.63 -7.07 -12.76
C GLY A 249 15.06 -5.74 -12.26
N ILE A 250 13.86 -5.40 -12.73
CA ILE A 250 13.21 -4.10 -12.48
C ILE A 250 13.10 -3.81 -10.97
N LEU A 251 12.58 -4.75 -10.17
CA LEU A 251 12.40 -4.55 -8.73
C LEU A 251 13.75 -4.47 -7.98
N SER A 252 14.76 -5.22 -8.42
CA SER A 252 16.10 -5.16 -7.84
C SER A 252 16.76 -3.79 -8.09
N ILE A 253 16.66 -3.27 -9.32
CA ILE A 253 17.20 -1.95 -9.67
C ILE A 253 16.45 -0.86 -8.90
N LEU A 254 15.12 -0.98 -8.77
CA LEU A 254 14.29 -0.06 -8.02
C LEU A 254 14.70 -0.02 -6.54
N GLU A 255 14.96 -1.17 -5.93
CA GLU A 255 15.44 -1.30 -4.55
C GLU A 255 16.77 -0.60 -4.33
N GLU A 256 17.74 -0.84 -5.19
CA GLU A 256 19.05 -0.20 -5.12
C GLU A 256 18.96 1.32 -5.26
N GLU A 257 18.30 1.82 -6.32
CA GLU A 257 18.18 3.25 -6.58
C GLU A 257 17.39 3.97 -5.47
N SER A 258 16.43 3.28 -4.83
CA SER A 258 15.69 3.83 -3.69
C SER A 258 16.58 4.11 -2.47
N MET A 259 17.74 3.46 -2.35
CA MET A 259 18.69 3.69 -1.26
C MET A 259 19.69 4.81 -1.55
N PHE A 260 19.82 5.26 -2.81
CA PHE A 260 20.78 6.30 -3.19
C PHE A 260 20.15 7.70 -3.08
N PRO A 261 20.65 8.59 -2.20
CA PRO A 261 20.02 9.89 -1.96
C PRO A 261 19.96 10.85 -3.17
N LYS A 262 20.79 10.60 -4.18
CA LYS A 262 20.87 11.40 -5.41
C LYS A 262 20.18 10.74 -6.61
N ALA A 263 19.65 9.53 -6.44
CA ALA A 263 18.89 8.88 -7.49
C ALA A 263 17.58 9.64 -7.74
N THR A 264 17.16 9.67 -8.99
CA THR A 264 15.92 10.28 -9.44
C THR A 264 15.19 9.28 -10.34
N ASP A 265 13.90 9.46 -10.57
CA ASP A 265 13.17 8.59 -11.50
C ASP A 265 13.83 8.54 -12.88
N LYS A 266 14.47 9.64 -13.30
CA LYS A 266 15.26 9.69 -14.54
C LYS A 266 16.51 8.79 -14.50
N THR A 267 17.27 8.80 -13.42
CA THR A 267 18.45 7.90 -13.31
C THR A 267 18.01 6.44 -13.27
N PHE A 268 16.87 6.17 -12.63
CA PHE A 268 16.24 4.86 -12.64
C PHE A 268 15.83 4.43 -14.06
N GLU A 269 15.18 5.31 -14.83
CA GLU A 269 14.84 5.08 -16.24
C GLU A 269 16.07 4.71 -17.08
N GLU A 270 17.12 5.53 -16.99
CA GLU A 270 18.35 5.35 -17.75
C GLU A 270 18.98 3.99 -17.43
N LYS A 271 18.98 3.58 -16.15
CA LYS A 271 19.50 2.29 -15.70
C LYS A 271 18.66 1.12 -16.22
N LEU A 272 17.32 1.22 -16.22
CA LEU A 272 16.44 0.22 -16.81
C LEU A 272 16.68 0.06 -18.33
N MET A 273 16.71 1.18 -19.06
CA MET A 273 16.94 1.19 -20.50
C MET A 273 18.28 0.58 -20.86
N ASN A 274 19.36 0.96 -20.16
CA ASN A 274 20.70 0.45 -20.42
C ASN A 274 20.85 -1.04 -20.11
N ASN A 275 20.16 -1.55 -19.09
CA ASN A 275 20.26 -2.94 -18.67
C ASN A 275 19.39 -3.90 -19.50
N HIS A 276 18.23 -3.45 -19.99
CA HIS A 276 17.24 -4.36 -20.57
C HIS A 276 16.90 -4.11 -22.04
N LEU A 277 17.00 -2.87 -22.55
CA LEU A 277 16.58 -2.59 -23.93
C LEU A 277 17.46 -3.34 -24.93
N GLY A 278 16.83 -4.16 -25.77
CA GLY A 278 17.51 -5.02 -26.76
C GLY A 278 18.25 -6.22 -26.17
N LYS A 279 18.19 -6.42 -24.84
CA LYS A 279 18.83 -7.54 -24.12
C LYS A 279 17.80 -8.48 -23.50
N SER A 280 16.70 -7.93 -22.98
CA SER A 280 15.60 -8.69 -22.40
C SER A 280 14.41 -8.72 -23.38
N PRO A 281 13.89 -9.90 -23.76
CA PRO A 281 12.90 -10.02 -24.83
C PRO A 281 11.56 -9.32 -24.51
N ASN A 282 11.16 -9.33 -23.24
CA ASN A 282 9.91 -8.71 -22.79
C ASN A 282 10.05 -7.20 -22.53
N PHE A 283 11.26 -6.62 -22.53
CA PHE A 283 11.47 -5.20 -22.25
C PHE A 283 11.46 -4.37 -23.55
N GLN A 284 10.59 -3.36 -23.61
CA GLN A 284 10.31 -2.59 -24.81
C GLN A 284 10.32 -1.09 -24.55
N LYS A 285 10.46 -0.30 -25.62
CA LYS A 285 10.19 1.14 -25.56
C LYS A 285 8.68 1.37 -25.35
N PRO A 286 8.29 2.42 -24.61
CA PRO A 286 6.89 2.72 -24.39
C PRO A 286 6.20 3.08 -25.71
N LYS A 287 4.90 2.76 -25.81
CA LYS A 287 4.10 3.22 -26.95
C LYS A 287 3.90 4.74 -26.87
N PRO A 288 3.75 5.45 -28.00
CA PRO A 288 3.37 6.85 -27.98
C PRO A 288 2.10 7.06 -27.14
N PRO A 289 2.07 8.07 -26.24
CA PRO A 289 0.89 8.30 -25.42
C PRO A 289 -0.30 8.70 -26.28
N LYS A 290 -1.50 8.34 -25.82
CA LYS A 290 -2.73 8.90 -26.37
C LYS A 290 -2.77 10.41 -26.10
N PRO A 291 -3.46 11.21 -26.94
CA PRO A 291 -3.65 12.64 -26.69
C PRO A 291 -4.21 12.90 -25.29
N GLY A 292 -3.52 13.75 -24.50
CA GLY A 292 -3.93 14.09 -23.13
C GLY A 292 -3.44 13.13 -22.04
N CYS A 293 -2.82 12.00 -22.40
CA CYS A 293 -2.24 11.06 -21.45
C CYS A 293 -0.73 11.32 -21.26
N GLN A 294 -0.21 11.01 -20.07
CA GLN A 294 1.22 11.09 -19.81
C GLN A 294 1.96 9.97 -20.52
N ALA A 295 3.18 10.25 -21.01
CA ALA A 295 4.03 9.23 -21.61
C ALA A 295 4.47 8.19 -20.57
N GLY A 296 4.48 6.92 -20.97
CA GLY A 296 5.22 5.89 -20.26
C GLY A 296 6.72 6.08 -20.47
N HIS A 297 7.52 5.54 -19.56
CA HIS A 297 8.98 5.60 -19.63
C HIS A 297 9.54 4.30 -20.22
N PHE A 298 8.94 3.15 -19.90
CA PHE A 298 9.25 1.85 -20.52
C PHE A 298 8.00 1.02 -20.73
N ALA A 299 8.10 -0.10 -21.44
CA ALA A 299 7.02 -1.07 -21.56
C ALA A 299 7.49 -2.50 -21.34
N ILE A 300 6.57 -3.34 -20.87
CA ILE A 300 6.76 -4.79 -20.76
C ILE A 300 5.75 -5.49 -21.66
N GLY A 301 6.22 -6.44 -22.47
CA GLY A 301 5.38 -7.41 -23.15
C GLY A 301 4.98 -8.53 -22.19
N HIS A 302 3.82 -8.39 -21.56
CA HIS A 302 3.20 -9.42 -20.72
C HIS A 302 2.40 -10.42 -21.56
N TYR A 303 2.02 -11.55 -20.97
CA TYR A 303 1.14 -12.53 -21.64
C TYR A 303 -0.18 -11.90 -22.13
N ALA A 304 -0.74 -10.95 -21.37
CA ALA A 304 -2.01 -10.29 -21.68
C ALA A 304 -1.85 -9.10 -22.65
N GLY A 305 -0.62 -8.67 -22.95
CA GLY A 305 -0.34 -7.57 -23.85
C GLY A 305 0.82 -6.67 -23.41
N CYS A 306 1.14 -5.70 -24.26
CA CYS A 306 2.19 -4.72 -23.99
C CYS A 306 1.66 -3.55 -23.15
N VAL A 307 2.22 -3.35 -21.97
CA VAL A 307 1.85 -2.30 -21.00
C VAL A 307 2.96 -1.29 -20.89
N SER A 308 2.64 0.00 -21.04
CA SER A 308 3.59 1.10 -20.82
C SER A 308 3.45 1.64 -19.38
N TYR A 309 4.57 1.68 -18.66
CA TYR A 309 4.63 2.08 -17.25
C TYR A 309 5.21 3.48 -17.09
N ASN A 310 4.60 4.27 -16.20
CA ASN A 310 5.09 5.58 -15.81
C ASN A 310 5.80 5.45 -14.45
N ILE A 311 7.10 5.76 -14.42
CA ILE A 311 7.95 5.61 -13.23
C ILE A 311 7.95 6.82 -12.30
N THR A 312 7.20 7.89 -12.61
CA THR A 312 7.19 9.10 -11.80
C THR A 312 6.74 8.79 -10.37
N GLY A 313 7.58 9.15 -9.42
CA GLY A 313 7.42 8.89 -7.99
C GLY A 313 7.70 7.46 -7.55
N TRP A 314 8.24 6.57 -8.40
CA TRP A 314 8.49 5.17 -8.02
C TRP A 314 9.55 5.04 -6.94
N LEU A 315 10.68 5.77 -7.06
CA LEU A 315 11.73 5.72 -6.04
C LEU A 315 11.16 6.13 -4.68
N GLU A 316 10.35 7.19 -4.64
CA GLU A 316 9.71 7.63 -3.41
C GLU A 316 8.71 6.60 -2.90
N LYS A 317 7.75 6.17 -3.75
CA LYS A 317 6.76 5.14 -3.39
C LYS A 317 7.39 3.87 -2.84
N ASN A 318 8.55 3.48 -3.35
CA ASN A 318 9.24 2.26 -2.93
C ASN A 318 10.03 2.40 -1.61
N LYS A 319 10.40 3.62 -1.23
CA LYS A 319 11.17 3.89 0.00
C LYS A 319 10.38 3.61 1.28
N ASP A 320 9.05 3.77 1.25
CA ASP A 320 8.10 3.67 2.37
C ASP A 320 8.63 3.95 3.79
N PRO A 321 9.39 5.05 4.04
CA PRO A 321 9.78 5.36 5.40
C PRO A 321 8.59 6.10 6.03
N LEU A 322 7.83 5.40 6.86
CA LEU A 322 6.92 6.07 7.78
C LEU A 322 7.73 7.03 8.66
N ASN A 323 7.15 8.17 9.00
CA ASN A 323 7.81 9.13 9.87
C ASN A 323 7.81 8.59 11.29
N ASP A 324 8.93 8.01 11.73
CA ASP A 324 9.05 7.38 13.04
C ASP A 324 8.68 8.32 14.21
N THR A 325 8.91 9.64 14.09
CA THR A 325 8.51 10.59 15.14
C THR A 325 6.99 10.63 15.29
N VAL A 326 6.28 10.63 14.15
CA VAL A 326 4.82 10.63 14.12
C VAL A 326 4.28 9.25 14.54
N VAL A 327 4.93 8.15 14.14
CA VAL A 327 4.56 6.81 14.63
C VAL A 327 4.66 6.73 16.15
N ASP A 328 5.75 7.21 16.74
CA ASP A 328 5.91 7.24 18.21
C ASP A 328 4.84 8.09 18.90
N GLN A 329 4.36 9.15 18.24
CA GLN A 329 3.24 9.95 18.72
C GLN A 329 1.92 9.16 18.66
N PHE A 330 1.65 8.44 17.57
CA PHE A 330 0.47 7.58 17.42
C PHE A 330 0.41 6.49 18.49
N LYS A 331 1.56 5.86 18.79
CA LYS A 331 1.69 4.84 19.85
C LYS A 331 1.44 5.38 21.27
N LYS A 332 1.49 6.70 21.47
CA LYS A 332 1.26 7.39 22.75
C LYS A 332 -0.04 8.18 22.78
N GLY A 333 -0.84 8.12 21.71
CA GLY A 333 -2.13 8.79 21.61
C GLY A 333 -3.18 8.19 22.54
N SER A 334 -4.44 8.57 22.37
CA SER A 334 -5.57 8.07 23.18
C SER A 334 -6.50 7.11 22.43
N ASN A 335 -6.39 7.02 21.09
CA ASN A 335 -7.11 6.04 20.29
C ASN A 335 -6.43 4.66 20.43
N LYS A 336 -7.11 3.71 21.08
CA LYS A 336 -6.53 2.40 21.43
C LYS A 336 -6.23 1.56 20.20
N LEU A 337 -7.14 1.59 19.22
CA LEU A 337 -6.94 0.86 17.97
C LEU A 337 -5.72 1.39 17.22
N LEU A 338 -5.53 2.71 17.17
CA LEU A 338 -4.36 3.32 16.55
C LEU A 338 -3.06 2.84 17.23
N GLN A 339 -3.03 2.76 18.56
CA GLN A 339 -1.89 2.21 19.28
C GLN A 339 -1.63 0.74 18.92
N GLU A 340 -2.69 -0.08 18.84
CA GLU A 340 -2.60 -1.50 18.50
C GLU A 340 -2.02 -1.70 17.09
N ILE A 341 -2.55 -1.01 16.08
CA ILE A 341 -2.14 -1.22 14.68
C ILE A 341 -0.71 -0.70 14.39
N PHE A 342 -0.11 0.08 15.29
CA PHE A 342 1.29 0.52 15.23
C PHE A 342 2.20 -0.13 16.29
N LEU A 343 1.68 -1.10 17.06
CA LEU A 343 2.41 -1.71 18.18
C LEU A 343 3.72 -2.38 17.72
N ASP A 344 3.65 -3.12 16.62
CA ASP A 344 4.75 -3.86 15.99
C ASP A 344 5.77 -2.96 15.26
N HIS A 345 5.40 -1.70 14.97
CA HIS A 345 6.32 -0.76 14.35
C HIS A 345 7.41 -0.36 15.36
N PRO A 346 8.72 -0.48 15.03
CA PRO A 346 9.80 -0.20 15.98
C PRO A 346 9.82 1.26 16.42
N GLY A 347 9.39 2.17 15.54
CA GLY A 347 9.40 3.61 15.82
C GLY A 347 10.82 4.11 16.09
N GLN A 348 10.97 5.23 16.80
CA GLN A 348 12.30 5.79 17.09
C GLN A 348 13.04 5.03 18.19
N SER A 349 12.26 4.36 19.04
CA SER A 349 12.71 3.73 20.28
C SER A 349 13.03 2.23 20.14
N GLY A 350 12.68 1.59 19.03
CA GLY A 350 12.86 0.17 18.77
C GLY A 350 14.28 -0.29 18.41
N GLY A 351 15.30 0.53 18.66
CA GLY A 351 16.69 0.22 18.31
C GLY A 351 17.65 0.46 19.47
N GLY A 352 17.76 -0.52 20.38
CA GLY A 352 18.86 -0.63 21.34
C GLY A 352 18.44 -0.80 22.80
N GLY A 353 18.01 -2.00 23.18
CA GLY A 353 17.80 -2.37 24.58
C GLY A 353 17.37 -3.83 24.67
N GLY A 354 18.23 -4.68 25.22
CA GLY A 354 17.91 -6.09 25.44
C GLY A 354 16.78 -6.30 26.43
N ASP A 355 16.17 -7.47 26.29
CA ASP A 355 15.37 -8.20 27.28
C ASP A 355 13.93 -7.71 27.55
N ALA A 356 13.01 -8.23 26.73
CA ALA A 356 11.67 -8.61 27.18
C ALA A 356 11.22 -9.84 26.38
N GLY A 357 11.32 -11.01 26.99
CA GLY A 357 10.87 -12.27 26.43
C GLY A 357 9.36 -12.28 26.17
N GLY A 358 8.98 -12.09 24.91
CA GLY A 358 7.65 -12.36 24.39
C GLY A 358 7.77 -13.20 23.11
N LYS A 359 7.37 -14.46 23.16
CA LYS A 359 7.26 -15.34 21.98
C LYS A 359 6.18 -14.78 21.05
N GLY A 360 6.58 -14.07 20.01
CA GLY A 360 5.69 -13.67 18.92
C GLY A 360 6.39 -12.73 17.94
N GLY A 361 6.60 -13.18 16.71
CA GLY A 361 7.21 -12.38 15.65
C GLY A 361 8.72 -12.60 15.54
N ARG A 362 9.13 -13.40 14.57
CA ARG A 362 10.52 -13.58 14.16
C ARG A 362 11.03 -12.24 13.59
N GLY A 363 11.48 -11.35 14.47
CA GLY A 363 12.11 -10.09 14.08
C GLY A 363 13.27 -10.39 13.13
N LYS A 364 13.14 -9.93 11.88
CA LYS A 364 14.18 -10.04 10.86
C LYS A 364 15.43 -9.33 11.38
N LYS A 365 16.45 -10.12 11.76
CA LYS A 365 17.82 -9.64 11.89
C LYS A 365 18.30 -9.26 10.48
N GLY A 366 18.24 -7.97 10.18
CA GLY A 366 18.78 -7.37 8.97
C GLY A 366 18.33 -5.92 8.91
N GLY A 367 19.15 -5.00 9.40
CA GLY A 367 18.93 -3.56 9.27
C GLY A 367 19.16 -3.06 7.83
N GLY A 368 18.65 -3.80 6.85
CA GLY A 368 18.53 -3.34 5.47
C GLY A 368 17.28 -2.48 5.33
N PHE A 369 17.36 -1.43 4.54
CA PHE A 369 16.23 -0.60 4.18
C PHE A 369 15.12 -1.47 3.57
N ALA A 370 14.00 -1.63 4.28
CA ALA A 370 12.87 -2.42 3.80
C ALA A 370 12.06 -1.57 2.82
N THR A 371 12.00 -2.00 1.56
CA THR A 371 11.24 -1.32 0.51
C THR A 371 9.89 -2.01 0.27
N VAL A 372 8.93 -1.28 -0.30
CA VAL A 372 7.62 -1.84 -0.66
C VAL A 372 7.78 -3.04 -1.60
N SER A 373 8.64 -2.93 -2.61
CA SER A 373 8.91 -4.03 -3.55
C SER A 373 9.48 -5.27 -2.87
N SER A 374 10.32 -5.11 -1.84
CA SER A 374 10.92 -6.24 -1.12
C SER A 374 9.87 -6.99 -0.29
N SER A 375 9.01 -6.25 0.43
CA SER A 375 7.90 -6.82 1.19
C SER A 375 6.86 -7.46 0.27
N TYR A 376 6.58 -6.84 -0.87
CA TYR A 376 5.67 -7.38 -1.89
C TYR A 376 6.17 -8.70 -2.46
N LYS A 377 7.44 -8.77 -2.88
CA LYS A 377 8.06 -10.01 -3.39
C LYS A 377 8.00 -11.14 -2.36
N GLU A 378 8.28 -10.84 -1.09
CA GLU A 378 8.21 -11.83 -0.02
C GLU A 378 6.78 -12.35 0.18
N GLN A 379 5.78 -11.47 0.20
CA GLN A 379 4.37 -11.87 0.33
C GLN A 379 3.91 -12.70 -0.86
N LEU A 380 4.25 -12.29 -2.09
CA LEU A 380 3.90 -13.03 -3.30
C LEU A 380 4.57 -14.41 -3.33
N ASN A 381 5.84 -14.53 -2.93
CA ASN A 381 6.51 -15.82 -2.86
C ASN A 381 5.98 -16.73 -1.75
N ASN A 382 5.33 -16.21 -0.72
CA ASN A 382 4.64 -17.03 0.28
C ASN A 382 3.25 -17.47 -0.19
N LEU A 383 2.66 -16.74 -1.15
CA LEU A 383 1.37 -17.07 -1.76
C LEU A 383 1.52 -18.16 -2.83
N MET A 384 2.54 -18.03 -3.68
CA MET A 384 2.91 -19.01 -4.72
C MET A 384 3.57 -20.25 -4.11
#